data_AF-A0A939WPV9-F1
#
_entry.id   AF-A0A939WPV9-F1
#
_cell.length_a   1.000
_cell.length_b   1.000
_cell.length_c   1.000
_cell.angle_alpha   90.00
_cell.angle_beta   90.00
_cell.angle_gamma   90.00
#
_symmetry.space_group_name_H-M   'P 1'
#
loop_
_entity.id
_entity.type
_entity.pdbx_description
1 polymer ?
#
loop_
_entity_poly.entity_id
_entity_poly.type
_entity_poly.pdbx_seq_one_letter_code
_entity_poly.pdbx_strand_id
1 'polypeptide(L)'
;MEEDSELLFAYSRRGDVESLSALVRRHAVWMQAFLRGLLPTAEDAEDAFQETWVRVVKSAGKYRGGKVKPYLAVVARSAAIDRLRQMGRLVSLDAEDGEGASAAERLPDESPSPGERFESKATAEDVREAVRALPEGPRQVLLMRIEGELSFKEIASELGVPLGTALTWMRTATLKLKEMLGESK
;
A
#
# COMPACT_ATOMS: atom_id res chain seq x y z
N MET A 1 9.82 15.33 19.91
CA MET A 1 9.72 15.17 18.46
C MET A 1 8.51 15.96 18.01
N GLU A 2 8.67 16.86 17.04
CA GLU A 2 7.53 17.57 16.43
C GLU A 2 6.54 16.57 15.83
N GLU A 3 5.25 16.87 15.92
CA GLU A 3 4.17 16.05 15.37
C GLU A 3 4.23 16.10 13.83
N ASP A 4 3.90 15.01 13.13
CA ASP A 4 3.97 14.99 11.66
C ASP A 4 3.08 16.07 11.02
N SER A 5 1.96 16.41 11.68
CA SER A 5 1.06 17.48 11.25
C SER A 5 1.75 18.86 11.26
N GLU A 6 2.57 19.13 12.28
CA GLU A 6 3.36 20.36 12.41
C GLU A 6 4.41 20.47 11.31
N LEU A 7 5.11 19.37 11.03
CA LEU A 7 6.09 19.31 9.94
C LEU A 7 5.44 19.62 8.58
N LEU A 8 4.27 19.04 8.31
CA LEU A 8 3.57 19.27 7.04
C LEU A 8 3.04 20.71 6.94
N PHE A 9 2.58 21.31 8.05
CA PHE A 9 2.19 22.72 8.09
C PHE A 9 3.39 23.66 7.92
N ALA A 10 4.54 23.35 8.52
CA ALA A 10 5.77 24.12 8.37
C ALA A 10 6.19 24.17 6.89
N TYR A 11 6.18 23.01 6.21
CA TYR A 11 6.41 22.95 4.78
C TYR A 11 5.36 23.75 4.00
N SER A 12 4.08 23.49 4.23
CA SER A 12 2.95 24.11 3.52
C SER A 12 2.94 25.65 3.59
N ARG A 13 3.28 26.22 4.75
CA ARG A 13 3.21 27.67 5.00
C ARG A 13 4.48 28.42 4.64
N ARG A 14 5.65 27.78 4.78
CA ARG A 14 6.96 28.46 4.71
C ARG A 14 7.92 27.86 3.69
N GLY A 15 7.55 26.77 3.02
CA GLY A 15 8.45 26.03 2.13
C GLY A 15 9.60 25.35 2.87
N ASP A 16 9.41 25.01 4.15
CA ASP A 16 10.45 24.42 5.00
C ASP A 16 10.84 23.00 4.55
N VAL A 17 11.92 22.92 3.76
CA VAL A 17 12.42 21.66 3.16
C VAL A 17 12.95 20.68 4.22
N GLU A 18 13.43 21.15 5.37
CA GLU A 18 13.87 20.27 6.46
C GLU A 18 12.69 19.55 7.09
N SER A 19 11.57 20.27 7.29
CA SER A 19 10.33 19.68 7.76
C SER A 19 9.81 18.59 6.82
N LEU A 20 9.84 18.84 5.50
CA LEU A 20 9.50 17.83 4.50
C LEU A 20 10.46 16.64 4.54
N SER A 21 11.76 16.89 4.62
CA SER A 21 12.79 15.85 4.68
C SER A 21 12.63 14.96 5.92
N ALA A 22 12.24 15.53 7.06
CA ALA A 22 11.91 14.79 8.26
C ALA A 22 10.70 13.87 8.06
N LEU A 23 9.64 14.36 7.41
CA LEU A 23 8.48 13.52 7.05
C LEU A 23 8.84 12.37 6.13
N VAL A 24 9.62 12.65 5.07
CA VAL A 24 10.09 11.62 4.14
C VAL A 24 10.84 10.52 4.88
N ARG A 25 11.83 10.88 5.72
CA ARG A 25 12.62 9.92 6.50
C ARG A 25 11.74 9.10 7.46
N ARG A 26 10.80 9.73 8.16
CA ARG A 26 9.89 9.05 9.10
C ARG A 26 8.96 8.05 8.43
N HIS A 27 8.52 8.36 7.21
CA HIS A 27 7.49 7.57 6.54
C HIS A 27 8.01 6.68 5.40
N ALA A 28 9.31 6.73 5.07
CA ALA A 28 9.89 5.94 3.98
C ALA A 28 9.65 4.43 4.12
N VAL A 29 9.95 3.86 5.30
CA VAL A 29 9.95 2.41 5.50
C VAL A 29 8.56 1.79 5.31
N TRP A 30 7.55 2.30 6.01
CA TRP A 30 6.19 1.76 5.91
C TRP A 30 5.58 2.03 4.53
N MET A 31 5.87 3.20 3.92
CA MET A 31 5.32 3.55 2.62
C MET A 31 5.90 2.67 1.51
N GLN A 32 7.20 2.35 1.59
CA GLN A 32 7.82 1.38 0.68
C GLN A 32 7.22 -0.02 0.86
N ALA A 33 6.97 -0.46 2.10
CA ALA A 33 6.31 -1.75 2.35
C ALA A 33 4.88 -1.78 1.78
N PHE A 34 4.12 -0.71 2.01
CA PHE A 34 2.77 -0.51 1.49
C PHE A 34 2.74 -0.58 -0.06
N LEU A 35 3.61 0.18 -0.72
CA LEU A 35 3.68 0.23 -2.18
C LEU A 35 4.17 -1.08 -2.79
N ARG A 36 5.13 -1.77 -2.17
CA ARG A 36 5.58 -3.12 -2.60
C ARG A 36 4.51 -4.20 -2.45
N GLY A 37 3.52 -3.98 -1.58
CA GLY A 37 2.35 -4.84 -1.48
C GLY A 37 1.33 -4.60 -2.60
N LEU A 38 1.26 -3.38 -3.14
CA LEU A 38 0.31 -3.00 -4.19
C LEU A 38 0.86 -3.23 -5.61
N LEU A 39 2.17 -3.01 -5.79
CA LEU A 39 2.81 -2.96 -7.10
C LEU A 39 3.64 -4.22 -7.38
N PRO A 40 3.78 -4.61 -8.66
CA PRO A 40 4.37 -5.89 -9.02
C PRO A 40 5.90 -5.91 -8.91
N THR A 41 6.56 -4.77 -9.09
CA THR A 41 8.03 -4.67 -9.03
C THR A 41 8.49 -3.65 -8.00
N ALA A 42 9.75 -3.77 -7.57
CA ALA A 42 10.37 -2.79 -6.68
C ALA A 42 10.57 -1.42 -7.36
N GLU A 43 10.79 -1.42 -8.68
CA GLU A 43 10.94 -0.21 -9.48
C GLU A 43 9.61 0.58 -9.55
N ASP A 44 8.50 -0.11 -9.84
CA ASP A 44 7.17 0.50 -9.82
C ASP A 44 6.85 1.11 -8.45
N ALA A 45 7.23 0.41 -7.37
CA ALA A 45 7.02 0.87 -6.00
C ALA A 45 7.87 2.11 -5.67
N GLU A 46 9.12 2.17 -6.13
CA GLU A 46 9.99 3.33 -5.94
C GLU A 46 9.48 4.55 -6.73
N ASP A 47 9.05 4.34 -7.97
CA ASP A 47 8.46 5.41 -8.77
C ASP A 47 7.16 5.94 -8.15
N ALA A 48 6.31 5.06 -7.64
CA ALA A 48 5.10 5.45 -6.92
C ALA A 48 5.41 6.17 -5.61
N PHE A 49 6.49 5.79 -4.92
CA PHE A 49 6.96 6.46 -3.71
C PHE A 49 7.36 7.91 -4.01
N GLN A 50 8.17 8.12 -5.06
CA GLN A 50 8.57 9.45 -5.49
C GLN A 50 7.37 10.30 -5.93
N GLU A 51 6.49 9.74 -6.75
CA GLU A 51 5.26 10.40 -7.20
C GLU A 51 4.35 10.77 -6.01
N THR A 52 4.30 9.94 -4.97
CA THR A 52 3.56 10.24 -3.74
C THR A 52 4.06 11.54 -3.11
N TRP A 53 5.37 11.69 -2.93
CA TRP A 53 5.93 12.91 -2.34
C TRP A 53 5.77 14.13 -3.25
N VAL A 54 5.84 13.96 -4.58
CA VAL A 54 5.51 15.03 -5.54
C VAL A 54 4.06 15.50 -5.35
N ARG A 55 3.11 14.56 -5.19
CA ARG A 55 1.69 14.89 -4.95
C ARG A 55 1.48 15.53 -3.59
N VAL A 56 2.14 15.06 -2.54
CA VAL A 56 2.10 15.66 -1.20
C VAL A 56 2.59 17.10 -1.25
N VAL A 57 3.73 17.36 -1.90
CA VAL A 57 4.26 18.71 -2.10
C VAL A 57 3.25 19.61 -2.81
N LYS A 58 2.70 19.16 -3.94
CA LYS A 58 1.71 19.91 -4.73
C LYS A 58 0.39 20.16 -3.98
N SER A 59 0.05 19.30 -3.02
CA SER A 59 -1.21 19.36 -2.28
C SER A 59 -1.06 19.79 -0.81
N ALA A 60 0.16 20.09 -0.34
CA ALA A 60 0.42 20.48 1.05
C ALA A 60 -0.41 21.69 1.50
N GLY A 61 -0.67 22.64 0.58
CA GLY A 61 -1.54 23.80 0.84
C GLY A 61 -3.02 23.45 1.06
N LYS A 62 -3.45 22.24 0.68
CA LYS A 62 -4.81 21.72 0.87
C LYS A 62 -4.97 20.86 2.11
N TYR A 63 -3.87 20.49 2.78
CA TYR A 63 -3.93 19.79 4.05
C TYR A 63 -4.65 20.64 5.10
N ARG A 64 -5.59 20.04 5.84
CA ARG A 64 -6.43 20.73 6.84
C ARG A 64 -6.24 20.19 8.26
N GLY A 65 -5.23 19.35 8.47
CA GLY A 65 -5.01 18.64 9.74
C GLY A 65 -5.50 17.20 9.69
N GLY A 66 -5.46 16.53 10.84
CA GLY A 66 -5.71 15.09 10.96
C GLY A 66 -4.42 14.29 11.11
N LYS A 67 -4.51 12.97 10.95
CA LYS A 67 -3.34 12.09 11.00
C LYS A 67 -2.64 12.10 9.64
N VAL A 68 -1.35 12.41 9.63
CA VAL A 68 -0.56 12.47 8.40
C VAL A 68 -0.39 11.10 7.75
N LYS A 69 -0.16 10.05 8.53
CA LYS A 69 0.08 8.69 8.00
C LYS A 69 -1.10 8.14 7.17
N PRO A 70 -2.36 8.17 7.64
CA PRO A 70 -3.54 7.88 6.81
C PRO A 70 -3.63 8.72 5.54
N TYR A 71 -3.41 10.05 5.65
CA TYR A 71 -3.40 10.94 4.49
C TYR A 71 -2.35 10.52 3.45
N LEU A 72 -1.12 10.22 3.89
CA LEU A 72 -0.04 9.74 3.02
C LEU A 72 -0.40 8.40 2.36
N ALA A 73 -1.04 7.49 3.09
CA ALA A 73 -1.46 6.20 2.54
C ALA A 73 -2.50 6.34 1.42
N VAL A 74 -3.42 7.31 1.54
CA VAL A 74 -4.38 7.64 0.46
C VAL A 74 -3.66 8.15 -0.78
N VAL A 75 -2.72 9.09 -0.61
CA VAL A 75 -1.95 9.62 -1.75
C VAL A 75 -1.08 8.53 -2.39
N ALA A 76 -0.44 7.69 -1.57
CA ALA A 76 0.38 6.58 -2.03
C ALA A 76 -0.44 5.53 -2.79
N ARG A 77 -1.64 5.20 -2.30
CA ARG A 77 -2.57 4.33 -3.02
C ARG A 77 -2.90 4.93 -4.36
N SER A 78 -3.29 6.20 -4.40
CA SER A 78 -3.65 6.87 -5.66
C SER A 78 -2.50 6.81 -6.68
N ALA A 79 -1.25 7.04 -6.25
CA ALA A 79 -0.08 6.91 -7.11
C ALA A 79 0.12 5.47 -7.63
N ALA A 80 -0.05 4.46 -6.76
CA ALA A 80 0.04 3.06 -7.15
C ALA A 80 -1.05 2.64 -8.14
N ILE A 81 -2.30 3.06 -7.91
CA ILE A 81 -3.42 2.78 -8.82
C ILE A 81 -3.15 3.42 -10.19
N ASP A 82 -2.65 4.65 -10.24
CA ASP A 82 -2.32 5.29 -11.52
C ASP A 82 -1.22 4.52 -12.27
N ARG A 83 -0.19 4.00 -11.59
CA ARG A 83 0.82 3.12 -12.21
C ARG A 83 0.21 1.83 -12.74
N LEU A 84 -0.60 1.12 -11.94
CA LEU A 84 -1.27 -0.10 -12.39
C LEU A 84 -2.16 0.16 -13.62
N ARG A 85 -2.80 1.33 -13.70
CA ARG A 85 -3.63 1.75 -14.84
C ARG A 85 -2.78 1.94 -16.10
N GLN A 86 -1.62 2.59 -15.97
CA GLN A 86 -0.66 2.76 -17.06
C GLN A 86 -0.11 1.42 -17.58
N MET A 87 0.00 0.41 -16.72
CA MET A 87 0.42 -0.94 -17.07
C MET A 87 -0.69 -1.80 -17.69
N GLY A 88 -1.94 -1.31 -17.74
CA GLY A 88 -3.10 -2.09 -18.17
C GLY A 88 -3.51 -3.20 -17.18
N ARG A 89 -3.13 -3.08 -15.91
CA ARG A 89 -3.31 -4.12 -14.87
C ARG A 89 -4.48 -3.86 -13.92
N LEU A 90 -5.30 -2.83 -14.17
CA LEU A 90 -6.51 -2.56 -13.40
C LEU A 90 -7.75 -3.07 -14.12
N VAL A 91 -8.48 -3.97 -13.47
CA VAL A 91 -9.87 -4.30 -13.81
C VAL A 91 -10.75 -3.37 -12.97
N SER A 92 -11.75 -2.71 -13.58
CA SER A 92 -12.60 -1.76 -12.85
C SER A 92 -13.24 -2.41 -11.63
N LEU A 93 -13.17 -1.73 -10.48
CA LEU A 93 -13.82 -2.15 -9.23
C LEU A 93 -15.36 -2.06 -9.30
N ASP A 94 -15.90 -1.47 -10.37
CA ASP A 94 -17.35 -1.33 -10.64
C ASP A 94 -17.99 -2.60 -11.23
N ALA A 95 -17.24 -3.67 -11.45
CA ALA A 95 -17.80 -4.96 -11.84
C ALA A 95 -18.34 -5.68 -10.59
N GLU A 96 -19.57 -5.34 -10.20
CA GLU A 96 -20.37 -6.21 -9.33
C GLU A 96 -20.51 -7.59 -9.98
N ASP A 97 -20.22 -8.63 -9.19
CA ASP A 97 -20.56 -10.05 -9.37
C ASP A 97 -20.55 -10.60 -10.81
N GLY A 98 -19.37 -11.08 -11.22
CA GLY A 98 -19.24 -11.99 -12.34
C GLY A 98 -18.02 -12.88 -12.16
N GLU A 99 -18.23 -14.19 -12.16
CA GLU A 99 -17.18 -15.18 -12.35
C GLU A 99 -16.26 -14.75 -13.50
N GLY A 100 -15.07 -14.26 -13.16
CA GLY A 100 -14.10 -13.71 -14.09
C GLY A 100 -12.74 -14.36 -13.87
N ALA A 101 -12.62 -15.62 -14.28
CA ALA A 101 -11.33 -16.25 -14.47
C ALA A 101 -10.58 -15.57 -15.62
N SER A 102 -9.35 -15.11 -15.37
CA SER A 102 -8.29 -14.91 -16.36
C SER A 102 -7.02 -14.43 -15.63
N ALA A 103 -6.15 -15.35 -15.26
CA ALA A 103 -4.89 -15.66 -15.97
C ALA A 103 -3.75 -14.67 -15.63
N ALA A 104 -2.96 -15.03 -14.62
CA ALA A 104 -1.57 -14.63 -14.54
C ALA A 104 -0.74 -15.92 -14.66
N GLU A 105 -0.21 -16.12 -15.86
CA GLU A 105 0.82 -17.12 -16.14
C GLU A 105 2.09 -16.85 -15.33
N ARG A 106 2.76 -17.95 -15.01
CA ARG A 106 3.96 -18.10 -14.20
C ARG A 106 5.16 -17.33 -14.76
N LEU A 107 6.04 -16.91 -13.87
CA LEU A 107 7.49 -17.02 -14.07
C LEU A 107 8.14 -17.44 -12.74
N PRO A 108 8.77 -18.63 -12.64
CA PRO A 108 9.66 -18.97 -11.54
C PRO A 108 11.09 -18.53 -11.89
N ASP A 109 11.84 -18.02 -10.92
CA ASP A 109 13.30 -18.00 -11.04
C ASP A 109 13.94 -18.50 -9.74
N GLU A 110 14.80 -19.50 -9.88
CA GLU A 110 15.31 -20.39 -8.84
C GLU A 110 16.68 -19.92 -8.29
N SER A 111 16.73 -19.52 -7.00
CA SER A 111 17.75 -19.82 -5.94
C SER A 111 19.28 -19.48 -6.14
N PRO A 112 20.19 -19.52 -5.10
CA PRO A 112 20.10 -20.01 -3.70
C PRO A 112 20.74 -19.13 -2.57
N SER A 113 20.73 -19.67 -1.32
CA SER A 113 21.09 -19.15 0.03
C SER A 113 22.61 -19.16 0.40
N PRO A 114 23.05 -18.57 1.56
CA PRO A 114 23.03 -19.22 2.91
C PRO A 114 22.65 -18.24 4.07
N GLY A 115 21.69 -18.53 4.95
CA GLY A 115 21.80 -19.37 6.16
C GLY A 115 21.67 -18.46 7.40
N GLU A 116 20.53 -18.46 8.09
CA GLU A 116 20.11 -17.63 9.25
C GLU A 116 19.67 -16.16 8.99
N ARG A 117 20.39 -15.37 8.17
CA ARG A 117 19.80 -14.10 7.63
C ARG A 117 18.81 -14.34 6.48
N PHE A 118 18.83 -15.57 5.95
CA PHE A 118 18.02 -16.00 4.81
C PHE A 118 16.60 -16.38 5.23
N GLU A 119 16.42 -16.99 6.41
CA GLU A 119 15.10 -17.44 6.87
C GLU A 119 14.15 -16.27 7.12
N SER A 120 14.61 -15.21 7.81
CA SER A 120 13.80 -14.00 8.03
C SER A 120 13.48 -13.23 6.75
N LYS A 121 14.39 -13.21 5.78
CA LYS A 121 14.17 -12.60 4.46
C LYS A 121 13.26 -13.45 3.58
N ALA A 122 13.37 -14.77 3.64
CA ALA A 122 12.46 -15.71 3.00
C ALA A 122 11.05 -15.47 3.53
N THR A 123 10.85 -15.47 4.86
CA THR A 123 9.54 -15.17 5.46
C THR A 123 8.98 -13.81 5.04
N ALA A 124 9.81 -12.77 4.95
CA ALA A 124 9.35 -11.44 4.54
C ALA A 124 9.04 -11.33 3.04
N GLU A 125 9.69 -12.10 2.17
CA GLU A 125 9.32 -12.20 0.76
C GLU A 125 8.08 -13.08 0.59
N ASP A 126 7.99 -14.22 1.28
CA ASP A 126 6.82 -15.13 1.27
C ASP A 126 5.55 -14.39 1.69
N VAL A 127 5.62 -13.60 2.78
CA VAL A 127 4.49 -12.76 3.22
C VAL A 127 4.14 -11.73 2.16
N ARG A 128 5.13 -11.10 1.51
CA ARG A 128 4.87 -10.10 0.47
C ARG A 128 4.25 -10.74 -0.77
N GLU A 129 4.70 -11.92 -1.17
CA GLU A 129 4.12 -12.68 -2.26
C GLU A 129 2.69 -13.10 -1.95
N ALA A 130 2.43 -13.62 -0.75
CA ALA A 130 1.09 -13.97 -0.30
C ALA A 130 0.15 -12.75 -0.31
N VAL A 131 0.63 -11.57 0.12
CA VAL A 131 -0.14 -10.32 0.03
C VAL A 131 -0.40 -9.94 -1.43
N ARG A 132 0.60 -10.04 -2.32
CA ARG A 132 0.42 -9.79 -3.77
C ARG A 132 -0.50 -10.82 -4.44
N ALA A 133 -0.66 -12.01 -3.89
CA ALA A 133 -1.58 -13.03 -4.39
C ALA A 133 -3.04 -12.78 -3.99
N LEU A 134 -3.30 -11.89 -3.02
CA LEU A 134 -4.68 -11.53 -2.64
C LEU A 134 -5.42 -10.82 -3.77
N PRO A 135 -6.75 -11.01 -3.91
CA PRO A 135 -7.56 -10.19 -4.82
C PRO A 135 -7.45 -8.70 -4.49
N GLU A 136 -7.66 -7.83 -5.48
CA GLU A 136 -7.35 -6.40 -5.40
C GLU A 136 -8.02 -5.69 -4.21
N GLY A 137 -9.33 -5.88 -4.02
CA GLY A 137 -10.09 -5.30 -2.91
C GLY A 137 -9.56 -5.73 -1.52
N PRO A 138 -9.54 -7.04 -1.21
CA PRO A 138 -8.92 -7.59 0.00
C PRO A 138 -7.49 -7.10 0.26
N ARG A 139 -6.65 -7.05 -0.78
CA ARG A 139 -5.27 -6.56 -0.69
C ARG A 139 -5.21 -5.10 -0.26
N GLN A 140 -5.99 -4.24 -0.92
CA GLN A 140 -6.05 -2.81 -0.61
C GLN A 140 -6.54 -2.56 0.82
N VAL A 141 -7.62 -3.23 1.24
CA VAL A 141 -8.14 -3.08 2.60
C VAL A 141 -7.11 -3.48 3.65
N LEU A 142 -6.44 -4.63 3.46
CA LEU A 142 -5.40 -5.09 4.38
C LEU A 142 -4.28 -4.06 4.52
N LEU A 143 -3.71 -3.62 3.40
CA LEU A 143 -2.57 -2.69 3.40
C LEU A 143 -2.96 -1.32 3.95
N MET A 144 -4.12 -0.78 3.58
CA MET A 144 -4.60 0.51 4.12
C MET A 144 -4.88 0.42 5.62
N ARG A 145 -5.32 -0.74 6.12
CA ARG A 145 -5.59 -0.95 7.55
C ARG A 145 -4.31 -1.09 8.37
N ILE A 146 -3.39 -1.95 7.92
CA ILE A 146 -2.20 -2.33 8.70
C ILE A 146 -1.08 -1.30 8.55
N GLU A 147 -0.75 -0.92 7.32
CA GLU A 147 0.34 0.02 7.05
C GLU A 147 -0.14 1.47 7.05
N GLY A 148 -1.32 1.73 6.49
CA GLY A 148 -1.89 3.08 6.42
C GLY A 148 -2.55 3.56 7.71
N GLU A 149 -2.89 2.66 8.63
CA GLU A 149 -3.62 2.93 9.87
C GLU A 149 -5.01 3.56 9.69
N LEU A 150 -5.62 3.40 8.50
CA LEU A 150 -6.98 3.87 8.26
C LEU A 150 -8.00 3.02 9.03
N SER A 151 -9.07 3.65 9.50
CA SER A 151 -10.27 2.96 9.97
C SER A 151 -11.02 2.31 8.81
N PHE A 152 -11.80 1.25 9.08
CA PHE A 152 -12.62 0.63 8.04
C PHE A 152 -13.63 1.60 7.40
N LYS A 153 -14.07 2.63 8.14
CA LYS A 153 -14.93 3.68 7.59
C LYS A 153 -14.19 4.57 6.60
N GLU A 154 -12.96 4.98 6.91
CA GLU A 154 -12.10 5.73 5.99
C GLU A 154 -11.77 4.87 4.76
N ILE A 155 -11.36 3.61 4.96
CA ILE A 155 -11.07 2.68 3.86
C ILE A 155 -12.29 2.52 2.94
N ALA A 156 -13.48 2.28 3.49
CA ALA A 156 -14.71 2.16 2.70
C ALA A 156 -14.98 3.42 1.87
N SER A 157 -14.81 4.60 2.47
CA SER A 157 -14.95 5.89 1.79
C SER A 157 -13.93 6.05 0.65
N GLU A 158 -12.66 5.70 0.88
CA GLU A 158 -11.57 5.85 -0.10
C GLU A 158 -11.65 4.84 -1.24
N LEU A 159 -12.23 3.66 -0.99
CA LEU A 159 -12.46 2.64 -2.00
C LEU A 159 -13.79 2.80 -2.73
N GLY A 160 -14.69 3.66 -2.25
CA GLY A 160 -16.03 3.83 -2.83
C GLY A 160 -16.96 2.64 -2.60
N VAL A 161 -16.75 1.87 -1.52
CA VAL A 161 -17.51 0.64 -1.23
C VAL A 161 -18.27 0.73 0.10
N PRO A 162 -19.33 -0.08 0.31
CA PRO A 162 -19.99 -0.16 1.62
C PRO A 162 -19.04 -0.60 2.74
N LEU A 163 -19.27 -0.12 3.97
CA LEU A 163 -18.50 -0.54 5.15
C LEU A 163 -18.51 -2.06 5.35
N GLY A 164 -19.65 -2.72 5.12
CA GLY A 164 -19.77 -4.17 5.18
C GLY A 164 -18.89 -4.91 4.18
N THR A 165 -18.70 -4.34 2.98
CA THR A 165 -17.81 -4.86 1.95
C THR A 165 -16.35 -4.76 2.39
N ALA A 166 -15.93 -3.61 2.92
CA ALA A 166 -14.57 -3.43 3.45
C ALA A 166 -14.26 -4.42 4.59
N LEU A 167 -15.21 -4.66 5.51
CA LEU A 167 -15.06 -5.64 6.59
C LEU A 167 -14.97 -7.08 6.05
N THR A 168 -15.80 -7.43 5.07
CA THR A 168 -15.77 -8.73 4.40
C THR A 168 -14.43 -8.95 3.69
N TRP A 169 -13.94 -7.96 2.95
CA TRP A 169 -12.65 -8.00 2.29
C TRP A 169 -11.48 -8.15 3.26
N MET A 170 -11.50 -7.48 4.42
CA MET A 170 -10.50 -7.71 5.47
C MET A 170 -10.52 -9.16 5.96
N ARG A 171 -11.72 -9.71 6.22
CA ARG A 171 -11.86 -11.11 6.65
C ARG A 171 -11.30 -12.06 5.58
N THR A 172 -11.63 -11.83 4.31
CA THR A 172 -11.14 -12.61 3.17
C THR A 172 -9.62 -12.56 3.08
N ALA A 173 -9.01 -11.37 3.23
CA ALA A 173 -7.56 -11.22 3.22
C ALA A 173 -6.90 -12.06 4.32
N THR A 174 -7.37 -11.95 5.56
CA THR A 174 -6.82 -12.71 6.70
C THR A 174 -6.95 -14.22 6.52
N LEU A 175 -8.09 -14.71 6.02
CA LEU A 175 -8.30 -16.14 5.79
C LEU A 175 -7.36 -16.68 4.69
N LYS A 176 -7.27 -15.98 3.56
CA LYS A 176 -6.38 -16.38 2.45
C LYS A 176 -4.90 -16.34 2.83
N LEU A 177 -4.47 -15.32 3.56
CA LEU A 177 -3.10 -15.27 4.06
C LEU A 177 -2.80 -16.42 5.02
N LYS A 178 -3.75 -16.77 5.91
CA LYS A 178 -3.59 -17.92 6.80
C LYS A 178 -3.50 -19.24 6.02
N GLU A 179 -4.24 -19.39 4.93
CA GLU A 179 -4.17 -20.56 4.05
C GLU A 179 -2.81 -20.63 3.35
N MET A 180 -2.38 -19.54 2.71
CA MET A 180 -1.12 -19.47 1.97
C MET A 180 0.13 -19.62 2.85
N LEU A 181 0.09 -19.07 4.08
CA LEU A 181 1.23 -19.05 5.01
C LEU A 181 1.16 -20.14 6.08
N GLY A 182 -0.01 -20.76 6.27
CA GLY A 182 -0.28 -21.75 7.31
C GLY A 182 -0.16 -23.21 6.88
N GLU A 183 0.20 -23.45 5.61
CA GLU A 183 0.56 -24.79 5.08
C GLU A 183 2.07 -24.95 4.79
N SER A 184 2.92 -24.03 5.26
CA SER A 184 4.36 -24.29 5.35
C SER A 184 4.64 -25.16 6.56
N LYS A 185 4.46 -26.47 6.40
CA LYS A 185 4.85 -27.51 7.37
C LYS A 185 6.25 -28.03 7.07
#